data_AF-A0A658NW20-F1
#
_entry.id   AF-A0A658NW20-F1
#
_cell.length_a   1.000
_cell.length_b   1.000
_cell.length_c   1.000
_cell.angle_alpha   90.00
_cell.angle_beta   90.00
_cell.angle_gamma   90.00
#
_symmetry.space_group_name_H-M   'P 1'
#
loop_
_entity.id
_entity.type
_entity.pdbx_description
1 polymer ?
#
loop_
_entity_poly.entity_id
_entity_poly.type
_entity_poly.pdbx_seq_one_letter_code
_entity_poly.pdbx_strand_id
1 'polypeptide(L)'
;TISVLGTDTSTLNRRGRKQLRRNLQVVFQDPMASLDPRLPVFDIIAEPMGVFGYSKEVIQQRVSDLLTLVGLEPAHANRYP
;
A
#
# COMPACT_ATOMS: atom_id res chain seq x y z
N THR A 1 1.53 11.18 -25.00
CA THR A 1 2.51 10.88 -23.94
C THR A 1 1.82 10.92 -22.58
N ILE A 2 2.10 10.00 -21.67
CA ILE A 2 1.46 9.94 -20.35
C ILE A 2 2.41 10.50 -19.31
N SER A 3 2.02 11.60 -18.65
CA SER A 3 2.75 12.18 -17.53
C SER A 3 2.05 11.92 -16.20
N VAL A 4 2.80 11.56 -15.17
CA VAL A 4 2.30 11.33 -13.82
C VAL A 4 3.16 12.10 -12.83
N LEU A 5 2.54 12.89 -11.94
CA LEU A 5 3.27 13.77 -11.00
C LEU A 5 4.33 14.63 -11.71
N GLY A 6 3.99 15.17 -12.90
CA GLY A 6 4.89 15.98 -13.73
C GLY A 6 6.01 15.19 -14.44
N THR A 7 6.05 13.86 -14.32
CA THR A 7 7.09 13.03 -14.93
C THR A 7 6.55 12.26 -16.13
N ASP A 8 7.18 12.41 -17.30
CA ASP A 8 6.86 11.60 -18.49
C ASP A 8 7.26 10.14 -18.28
N THR A 9 6.25 9.27 -18.23
CA THR A 9 6.41 7.84 -17.95
C THR A 9 7.18 7.08 -19.03
N SER A 10 7.19 7.57 -20.28
CA SER A 10 7.88 6.92 -21.40
C SER A 10 9.40 6.99 -21.28
N THR A 11 9.92 7.95 -20.51
CA THR A 11 11.36 8.18 -20.33
C THR A 11 11.96 7.42 -19.13
N LEU A 12 11.13 6.73 -18.33
CA LEU A 12 11.55 6.15 -17.06
C LEU A 12 12.16 4.74 -17.18
N ASN A 13 13.41 4.62 -16.70
CA ASN A 13 14.04 3.32 -16.45
C ASN A 13 13.38 2.58 -15.25
N ARG A 14 13.85 1.35 -14.96
CA ARG A 14 13.28 0.51 -13.88
C ARG A 14 13.33 1.18 -12.50
N ARG A 15 14.42 1.90 -12.19
CA ARG A 15 14.59 2.60 -10.91
C ARG A 15 13.64 3.79 -10.80
N GLY A 16 13.53 4.60 -11.86
CA GLY A 16 12.61 5.73 -11.93
C GLY A 16 11.15 5.29 -11.78
N ARG A 17 10.77 4.20 -12.45
CA ARG A 17 9.43 3.58 -12.28
C ARG A 17 9.18 3.14 -10.83
N LYS A 18 10.17 2.56 -10.14
CA LYS A 18 10.05 2.16 -8.72
C LYS A 18 9.86 3.38 -7.81
N GLN A 19 10.58 4.47 -8.06
CA GLN A 19 10.41 5.72 -7.29
C GLN A 19 9.03 6.36 -7.53
N LEU A 20 8.58 6.44 -8.78
CA LEU A 20 7.27 7.00 -9.10
C LEU A 20 6.14 6.24 -8.37
N ARG A 21 6.21 4.91 -8.34
CA ARG A 21 5.24 4.05 -7.64
C ARG A 21 5.24 4.20 -6.11
N ARG A 22 6.23 4.86 -5.49
CA ARG A 22 6.14 5.21 -4.06
C ARG A 22 5.09 6.28 -3.77
N ASN A 23 4.80 7.12 -4.77
CA ASN A 23 3.89 8.25 -4.65
C ASN A 23 2.59 8.02 -5.44
N LEU A 24 2.38 6.82 -5.97
CA LEU A 24 1.21 6.47 -6.77
C LEU A 24 0.66 5.13 -6.28
N GLN A 25 -0.59 5.15 -5.85
CA GLN A 25 -1.35 3.97 -5.46
C GLN A 25 -2.60 3.85 -6.33
N VAL A 26 -2.92 2.64 -6.76
CA VAL A 26 -4.16 2.34 -7.49
C VAL A 26 -5.22 1.91 -6.49
N VAL A 27 -6.45 2.40 -6.66
CA VAL A 27 -7.65 1.94 -5.95
C VAL A 27 -8.57 1.31 -6.97
N PHE A 28 -8.96 0.06 -6.73
CA PHE A 28 -9.84 -0.70 -7.63
C PHE A 28 -11.31 -0.41 -7.33
N GLN A 29 -12.15 -0.46 -8.36
CA GLN A 29 -13.60 -0.27 -8.22
C GLN A 29 -14.28 -1.46 -7.53
N ASP A 30 -13.78 -2.68 -7.79
CA ASP A 30 -14.12 -3.87 -7.03
C ASP A 30 -13.05 -4.08 -5.95
N PRO A 31 -13.34 -3.75 -4.68
CA PRO A 31 -12.38 -3.92 -3.60
C PRO A 31 -12.08 -5.40 -3.33
N MET A 32 -13.05 -6.30 -3.50
CA MET A 32 -12.86 -7.73 -3.21
C MET A 32 -11.90 -8.38 -4.20
N ALA A 33 -11.89 -7.92 -5.45
CA ALA A 33 -10.90 -8.37 -6.44
C ALA A 33 -9.46 -7.94 -6.11
N SER A 34 -9.26 -6.97 -5.20
CA SER A 34 -7.95 -6.42 -4.84
C SER A 34 -7.36 -6.96 -3.54
N LEU A 35 -8.14 -7.71 -2.76
CA LEU A 35 -7.71 -8.27 -1.47
C LEU A 35 -7.45 -9.77 -1.62
N ASP A 36 -6.37 -10.28 -1.03
CA ASP A 36 -6.14 -11.73 -0.90
C ASP A 36 -6.86 -12.22 0.37
N PRO A 37 -7.96 -12.99 0.27
CA PRO A 37 -8.73 -13.44 1.43
C PRO A 37 -7.97 -14.42 2.33
N ARG A 38 -6.80 -14.91 1.89
CA ARG A 38 -5.92 -15.79 2.68
C ARG A 38 -4.95 -15.02 3.55
N LEU A 39 -4.90 -13.69 3.41
CA LEU A 39 -4.03 -12.83 4.20
C LEU A 39 -4.85 -12.04 5.23
N PRO A 40 -4.36 -11.92 6.47
CA PRO A 40 -4.88 -10.95 7.42
C PRO A 40 -4.82 -9.52 6.88
N VAL A 41 -5.73 -8.66 7.35
CA VAL A 41 -5.77 -7.22 7.05
C VAL A 41 -4.42 -6.57 7.32
N PHE A 42 -3.71 -6.98 8.38
CA PHE A 42 -2.36 -6.51 8.69
C PHE A 42 -1.40 -6.74 7.51
N ASP A 43 -1.34 -7.97 7.00
CA ASP A 43 -0.36 -8.35 5.98
C ASP A 43 -0.64 -7.62 4.65
N ILE A 44 -1.92 -7.44 4.32
CA ILE A 44 -2.34 -6.70 3.12
C ILE A 44 -1.90 -5.23 3.21
N ILE A 45 -2.11 -4.57 4.37
CA ILE A 45 -1.71 -3.16 4.55
C ILE A 45 -0.17 -3.04 4.69
N ALA A 46 0.48 -4.04 5.28
CA ALA A 46 1.92 -4.03 5.55
C ALA A 46 2.78 -4.30 4.31
N GLU A 47 2.31 -5.12 3.37
CA GLU A 47 3.02 -5.52 2.16
C GLU A 47 3.72 -4.34 1.43
N PRO A 48 3.01 -3.25 1.03
CA PRO A 48 3.65 -2.15 0.30
C PRO A 48 4.76 -1.46 1.12
N MET A 49 4.60 -1.35 2.43
CA MET A 49 5.62 -0.77 3.31
C MET A 49 6.86 -1.68 3.40
N GLY A 50 6.65 -3.00 3.45
CA GLY A 50 7.73 -3.99 3.37
C GLY A 50 8.52 -3.89 2.07
N VAL A 51 7.84 -3.80 0.92
CA VAL A 51 8.48 -3.62 -0.41
C VAL A 51 9.32 -2.35 -0.49
N PHE A 52 8.95 -1.32 0.28
CA PHE A 52 9.68 -0.06 0.36
C PHE A 52 10.74 0.01 1.46
N GLY A 53 10.89 -1.04 2.27
CA GLY A 53 11.98 -1.21 3.24
C GLY A 53 11.75 -0.50 4.57
N TYR A 54 10.49 -0.35 5.01
CA TYR A 54 10.16 0.21 6.32
C TYR A 54 10.56 -0.80 7.42
N SER A 55 10.94 -0.30 8.60
CA SER A 55 11.22 -1.18 9.76
C SER A 55 9.93 -1.82 10.27
N LYS A 56 10.05 -2.94 11.00
CA LYS A 56 8.88 -3.64 11.54
C LYS A 56 8.08 -2.77 12.51
N GLU A 57 8.78 -1.98 13.32
CA GLU A 57 8.20 -1.09 14.31
C GLU A 57 7.40 0.02 13.62
N VAL A 58 7.96 0.61 12.55
CA VAL A 58 7.27 1.64 11.76
C VAL A 58 6.05 1.04 11.08
N ILE A 59 6.15 -0.17 10.51
CA ILE A 59 5.03 -0.87 9.87
C ILE A 59 3.90 -1.09 10.87
N GLN A 60 4.20 -1.64 12.05
CA GLN A 60 3.20 -1.90 13.09
C GLN A 60 2.45 -0.64 13.49
N GLN A 61 3.17 0.46 13.75
CA GLN A 61 2.56 1.73 14.09
C GLN A 61 1.69 2.26 12.95
N ARG A 62 2.20 2.25 11.72
CA ARG A 62 1.47 2.73 10.53
C ARG A 62 0.18 1.96 10.28
N VAL A 63 0.18 0.63 10.44
CA VAL A 63 -1.02 -0.19 10.24
C VAL A 63 -2.08 0.19 11.27
N SER A 64 -1.68 0.31 12.55
CA SER A 64 -2.59 0.74 13.63
C SER A 64 -3.19 2.12 13.35
N ASP A 65 -2.36 3.08 12.93
CA ASP A 65 -2.80 4.44 12.61
C ASP A 65 -3.77 4.46 11.42
N LEU A 66 -3.48 3.67 10.38
CA LEU A 66 -4.33 3.58 9.19
C LEU A 66 -5.70 2.96 9.49
N LEU A 67 -5.75 1.91 10.31
CA LEU A 67 -7.01 1.32 10.75
C LEU A 67 -7.84 2.33 11.54
N THR A 68 -7.21 3.01 12.50
CA THR A 68 -7.86 4.05 13.30
C THR A 68 -8.39 5.19 12.42
N LEU A 69 -7.61 5.62 11.43
CA LEU A 69 -7.98 6.69 10.50
C LEU A 69 -9.27 6.38 9.71
N VAL A 70 -9.50 5.12 9.38
CA VAL A 70 -10.71 4.67 8.66
C VAL A 70 -11.83 4.22 9.60
N GLY A 71 -11.71 4.48 10.91
CA GLY A 71 -12.72 4.14 11.91
C GLY A 71 -12.73 2.68 12.35
N LEU A 72 -11.66 1.94 12.08
CA LEU A 72 -11.48 0.56 12.53
C LEU A 72 -10.57 0.51 13.78
N GLU A 73 -10.82 -0.45 14.66
CA GLU A 73 -9.93 -0.70 15.80
C GLU A 73 -8.63 -1.39 15.35
N PRO A 74 -7.47 -1.07 15.95
CA PRO A 74 -6.21 -1.76 15.65
C PRO A 74 -6.29 -3.29 15.79
N ALA A 75 -7.16 -3.78 16.69
CA ALA A 75 -7.41 -5.21 16.88
C ALA A 75 -7.98 -5.91 15.62
N HIS A 76 -8.59 -5.15 14.69
CA HIS A 76 -9.07 -5.67 13.41
C HIS A 76 -7.94 -6.12 12.47
N ALA A 77 -6.69 -5.74 12.73
CA ALA A 77 -5.54 -6.10 11.90
C ALA A 77 -5.37 -7.63 11.73
N ASN A 78 -5.77 -8.42 12.73
CA ASN A 78 -5.66 -9.88 12.69
C ASN A 78 -6.85 -10.57 12.00
N ARG A 79 -7.85 -9.82 11.51
CA ARG A 79 -9.00 -10.37 10.78
C ARG A 79 -8.63 -10.61 9.33
N TYR A 80 -9.43 -11.42 8.65
CA TYR A 80 -9.37 -11.60 7.20
C TYR A 80 -10.42 -10.69 6.53
N PRO A 81 -10.16 -10.20 5.31
CA PRO A 81 -11.08 -9.36 4.54
C PRO A 81 -12.45 -9.98 4.28
#